data_AF-A0A450YP05-F1
#
_entry.id   AF-A0A450YP05-F1
#
_cell.length_a   1.000
_cell.length_b   1.000
_cell.length_c   1.000
_cell.angle_alpha   90.00
_cell.angle_beta   90.00
_cell.angle_gamma   90.00
#
_symmetry.space_group_name_H-M   'P 1'
#
loop_
_entity.id
_entity.type
_entity.pdbx_description
1 polymer ?
#
loop_
_entity_poly.entity_id
_entity_poly.type
_entity_poly.pdbx_seq_one_letter_code
_entity_poly.pdbx_strand_id
1 'polypeptide(L)'
;MCFVTGKYAPFMKSGAMLGYVFDGDTEKARAGVGALIRKKADTLEMMPPRELVPSGILLEEPVWETCHRRAAHRGVNNRIFILYHILIAVNRSAPS
;
A
#
# COMPACT_ATOMS: atom_id res chain seq x y z
N MET A 1 -7.12 -1.96 3.78
CA MET A 1 -7.57 -0.56 3.70
C MET A 1 -8.71 -0.49 2.69
N CYS A 2 -9.91 -0.08 3.06
CA CYS A 2 -11.01 0.03 2.10
C CYS A 2 -11.01 1.43 1.46
N PHE A 3 -11.17 1.53 0.15
CA PHE A 3 -11.36 2.83 -0.50
C PHE A 3 -12.73 3.39 -0.11
N VAL A 4 -12.75 4.28 0.88
CA VAL A 4 -13.97 4.97 1.28
C VAL A 4 -14.22 6.14 0.35
N THR A 5 -15.36 6.12 -0.32
CA THR A 5 -15.84 7.21 -1.17
C THR A 5 -15.79 8.55 -0.40
N GLY A 6 -15.24 9.59 -1.05
CA GLY A 6 -15.14 10.93 -0.47
C GLY A 6 -13.94 11.16 0.46
N LYS A 7 -13.22 10.11 0.89
CA LYS A 7 -11.99 10.27 1.71
C LYS A 7 -10.72 10.50 0.91
N TYR A 8 -10.78 10.33 -0.41
CA TYR A 8 -9.67 10.54 -1.32
C TYR A 8 -10.06 11.58 -2.35
N ALA A 9 -9.17 12.53 -2.64
CA ALA A 9 -9.41 13.53 -3.65
C ALA A 9 -9.78 12.86 -5.00
N PRO A 10 -10.76 13.39 -5.75
CA PRO A 10 -11.29 12.73 -6.94
C PRO A 10 -10.23 12.38 -7.99
N PHE A 11 -9.18 13.21 -8.11
CA PHE A 11 -8.13 13.10 -9.12
C PHE A 11 -6.83 12.49 -8.58
N MET A 12 -6.83 12.02 -7.34
CA MET A 12 -5.65 11.41 -6.73
C MET A 12 -5.34 10.08 -7.44
N LYS A 13 -4.15 10.00 -8.04
CA LYS A 13 -3.66 8.81 -8.77
C LYS A 13 -2.87 7.86 -7.88
N SER A 14 -2.35 8.36 -6.77
CA SER A 14 -1.54 7.58 -5.84
C SER A 14 -1.65 8.08 -4.41
N GLY A 15 -1.28 7.24 -3.47
CA GLY A 15 -1.12 7.58 -2.07
C GLY A 15 -0.05 6.71 -1.42
N ALA A 16 0.23 6.95 -0.14
CA ALA A 16 1.18 6.15 0.62
C ALA A 16 0.59 5.72 1.97
N MET A 17 0.98 4.53 2.39
CA MET A 17 0.80 3.99 3.74
C MET A 17 2.16 3.89 4.39
N LEU A 18 2.28 4.51 5.56
CA LEU A 18 3.46 4.44 6.41
C LEU A 18 3.18 3.49 7.58
N GLY A 19 3.97 2.43 7.70
CA GLY A 19 3.92 1.48 8.80
C GLY A 19 5.16 1.57 9.66
N TYR A 20 5.00 1.85 10.94
CA TYR A 20 6.10 1.79 11.92
C TYR A 20 6.20 0.37 12.48
N VAL A 21 7.38 -0.23 12.34
CA VAL A 21 7.67 -1.62 12.72
C VAL A 21 8.48 -1.61 14.02
N PHE A 22 7.81 -1.87 15.14
CA PHE A 22 8.36 -1.68 16.48
C PHE A 22 9.39 -2.72 16.91
N ASP A 23 9.31 -3.94 16.37
CA ASP A 23 10.31 -4.98 16.58
C ASP A 23 11.48 -4.88 15.58
N GLY A 24 11.44 -3.90 14.67
CA GLY A 24 12.46 -3.66 13.64
C GLY A 24 12.44 -4.65 12.47
N ASP A 25 11.64 -5.73 12.54
CA ASP A 25 11.60 -6.78 11.51
C ASP A 25 10.67 -6.40 10.36
N THR A 26 11.16 -5.49 9.51
CA THR A 26 10.39 -4.95 8.37
C THR A 26 10.06 -6.01 7.32
N GLU A 27 10.90 -7.03 7.15
CA GLU A 27 10.64 -8.13 6.21
C GLU A 27 9.48 -9.02 6.68
N LYS A 28 9.45 -9.39 7.96
CA LYS A 28 8.31 -10.11 8.53
C LYS A 28 7.03 -9.30 8.47
N ALA A 29 7.10 -8.00 8.78
CA ALA A 29 5.97 -7.09 8.66
C ALA A 29 5.46 -7.03 7.20
N ARG A 30 6.36 -6.87 6.23
CA ARG A 30 6.05 -6.88 4.80
C ARG A 30 5.38 -8.18 4.37
N ALA A 31 5.93 -9.33 4.76
CA ALA A 31 5.37 -10.64 4.41
C ALA A 31 3.95 -10.81 4.97
N GLY A 32 3.72 -10.40 6.23
CA GLY A 32 2.41 -10.42 6.86
C GLY A 32 1.39 -9.51 6.17
N VAL A 33 1.78 -8.27 5.86
CA VAL A 33 0.96 -7.31 5.11
C VAL A 33 0.63 -7.87 3.72
N GLY A 34 1.62 -8.40 3.00
CA GLY A 34 1.42 -9.01 1.69
C GLY A 34 0.47 -10.21 1.72
N ALA A 35 0.53 -11.05 2.74
CA ALA A 35 -0.41 -12.16 2.93
C ALA A 35 -1.85 -11.68 3.16
N LEU A 36 -2.04 -10.63 3.96
CA LEU A 36 -3.35 -10.02 4.19
C LEU A 36 -3.90 -9.34 2.93
N ILE A 37 -3.05 -8.66 2.17
CA ILE A 37 -3.40 -8.05 0.89
C ILE A 37 -3.91 -9.10 -0.09
N ARG A 38 -3.17 -10.20 -0.29
CA ARG A 38 -3.62 -11.31 -1.15
C ARG A 38 -4.95 -11.90 -0.68
N LYS A 39 -5.10 -12.14 0.63
CA LYS A 39 -6.35 -12.67 1.22
C LYS A 39 -7.55 -11.73 1.03
N LYS A 40 -7.31 -10.43 0.88
CA LYS A 40 -8.35 -9.40 0.78
C LYS A 40 -8.41 -8.74 -0.60
N ALA A 41 -7.73 -9.29 -1.60
CA ALA A 41 -7.52 -8.63 -2.89
C ALA A 41 -8.81 -8.12 -3.55
N ASP A 42 -9.89 -8.91 -3.51
CA ASP A 42 -11.18 -8.50 -4.09
C ASP A 42 -11.83 -7.35 -3.30
N THR A 43 -11.83 -7.42 -1.96
CA THR A 43 -12.34 -6.34 -1.10
C THR A 43 -11.52 -5.05 -1.24
N LEU A 44 -10.25 -5.18 -1.59
CA LEU A 44 -9.34 -4.06 -1.83
C LEU A 44 -9.40 -3.56 -3.29
N GLU A 45 -10.29 -4.12 -4.12
CA GLU A 45 -10.42 -3.80 -5.55
C GLU A 45 -9.07 -3.88 -6.29
N MET A 46 -8.23 -4.86 -5.94
CA MET A 46 -6.89 -4.97 -6.52
C MET A 46 -6.93 -5.35 -8.00
N MET A 47 -6.06 -4.71 -8.76
CA MET A 47 -5.71 -5.13 -10.10
C MET A 47 -4.57 -6.16 -10.06
N PRO A 48 -4.41 -6.99 -11.10
CA PRO A 48 -3.23 -7.84 -11.24
C PRO A 48 -1.93 -7.05 -11.02
N PRO A 49 -0.93 -7.61 -10.31
CA PRO A 49 -0.82 -9.01 -9.87
C PRO A 49 -1.52 -9.35 -8.55
N ARG A 50 -2.28 -8.42 -7.93
CA ARG A 50 -3.00 -8.62 -6.65
C ARG A 50 -2.09 -8.96 -5.46
N GLU A 51 -0.90 -8.40 -5.47
CA GLU A 51 0.10 -8.58 -4.43
C GLU A 51 0.89 -7.30 -4.20
N LEU A 52 1.73 -7.34 -3.17
CA LEU A 52 2.65 -6.26 -2.81
C LEU A 52 3.93 -6.44 -3.64
N VAL A 53 4.15 -5.57 -4.62
CA VAL A 53 5.30 -5.65 -5.54
C VAL A 53 6.33 -4.58 -5.22
N PRO A 54 7.64 -4.80 -5.48
CA PRO A 54 8.64 -3.74 -5.36
C PRO A 54 8.26 -2.53 -6.23
N SER A 55 8.42 -1.31 -5.70
CA SER A 55 8.10 -0.10 -6.44
C SER A 55 9.20 0.24 -7.45
N GLY A 56 8.79 0.69 -8.63
CA GLY A 56 9.71 1.14 -9.68
C GLY A 56 10.23 2.57 -9.48
N ILE A 57 9.77 3.31 -8.47
CA ILE A 57 10.11 4.74 -8.29
C ILE A 57 11.43 4.94 -7.55
N LEU A 58 11.69 4.12 -6.54
CA LEU A 58 12.92 4.18 -5.73
C LEU A 58 13.53 2.78 -5.70
N LEU A 59 14.40 2.49 -6.68
CA LEU A 59 14.93 1.15 -6.94
C LEU A 59 15.74 0.56 -5.78
N GLU A 60 16.31 1.42 -4.93
CA GLU A 60 17.20 1.02 -3.82
C GLU A 60 16.50 1.09 -2.46
N GLU A 61 15.27 1.59 -2.40
CA GLU A 61 14.54 1.78 -1.15
C GLU A 61 13.52 0.67 -0.93
N PRO A 62 13.25 0.28 0.33
CA PRO A 62 12.22 -0.71 0.68
C PRO A 62 10.82 -0.11 0.55
N VAL A 63 10.43 0.21 -0.68
CA VAL A 63 9.11 0.72 -1.05
C VAL A 63 8.43 -0.31 -1.91
N TRP A 64 7.22 -0.68 -1.52
CA TRP A 64 6.39 -1.58 -2.29
C TRP A 64 5.11 -0.89 -2.73
N GLU A 65 4.44 -1.44 -3.72
CA GLU A 65 3.21 -0.88 -4.25
C GLU A 65 2.13 -1.93 -4.44
N THR A 66 0.89 -1.46 -4.35
CA THR A 66 -0.29 -2.20 -4.78
C THR A 66 -1.10 -1.38 -5.76
N CYS A 67 -1.63 -2.04 -6.78
CA CYS A 67 -2.46 -1.42 -7.81
C CYS A 67 -3.94 -1.71 -7.55
N HIS A 68 -4.76 -0.66 -7.54
CA HIS A 68 -6.17 -0.74 -7.21
C HIS A 68 -7.01 -0.09 -8.31
N ARG A 69 -8.16 -0.69 -8.55
CA ARG A 69 -9.24 -0.08 -9.31
C ARG A 69 -10.03 0.80 -8.35
N ARG A 70 -10.34 2.03 -8.76
CA ARG A 70 -11.32 2.88 -8.07
C ARG A 70 -12.54 3.06 -8.97
N ALA A 71 -13.70 2.68 -8.44
CA ALA A 71 -14.97 3.13 -9.00
C ALA A 71 -15.09 4.65 -8.79
N ALA A 72 -15.30 5.42 -9.87
CA ALA A 72 -15.61 6.83 -9.73
C ALA A 72 -17.08 7.00 -9.32
N HIS A 73 -17.35 8.00 -8.48
CA HIS A 73 -18.70 8.54 -8.38
C HIS A 73 -19.10 9.10 -9.76
N ARG A 74 -20.27 8.71 -10.28
CA ARG A 74 -20.87 9.18 -11.55
C ARG A 74 -20.26 8.61 -12.85
N GLY A 75 -20.10 7.30 -12.95
CA GLY A 75 -20.06 6.61 -14.26
C GLY A 75 -18.83 6.86 -15.14
N VAL A 76 -17.78 7.52 -14.64
CA VAL A 76 -16.50 7.65 -15.36
C VAL A 76 -15.58 6.50 -14.97
N ASN A 77 -15.24 5.69 -15.96
CA ASN A 77 -14.60 4.39 -15.84
C ASN A 77 -13.25 4.37 -15.09
N ASN A 78 -13.07 3.29 -14.31
CA ASN A 78 -11.84 2.53 -14.15
C ASN A 78 -10.55 3.32 -13.87
N ARG A 79 -10.52 4.12 -12.79
CA ARG A 79 -9.29 4.84 -12.42
C ARG A 79 -8.33 3.90 -11.70
N ILE A 80 -7.10 3.85 -12.19
CA ILE A 80 -5.98 3.17 -11.51
C ILE A 80 -5.53 4.04 -10.34
N PHE A 81 -5.34 3.41 -9.19
CA PHE A 81 -4.78 4.03 -8.00
C PHE A 81 -3.62 3.18 -7.47
N ILE A 82 -2.45 3.80 -7.32
CA ILE A 82 -1.25 3.15 -6.78
C ILE A 82 -1.12 3.52 -5.31
N LEU A 83 -1.05 2.51 -4.44
CA LEU A 83 -0.76 2.72 -3.02
C LEU A 83 0.66 2.25 -2.72
N TYR A 84 1.52 3.16 -2.31
CA TYR A 84 2.87 2.84 -1.83
C TYR A 84 2.83 2.40 -0.37
N HIS A 85 3.61 1.39 -0.02
CA HIS A 85 3.74 0.85 1.33
C HIS A 85 5.18 1.04 1.76
N ILE A 86 5.37 1.82 2.81
CA ILE A 86 6.68 2.16 3.38
C ILE A 86 6.68 1.62 4.81
N LEU A 87 7.62 0.72 5.13
CA LEU A 87 7.76 0.12 6.44
C LEU A 87 9.04 0.62 7.10
N ILE A 88 8.91 1.38 8.17
CA ILE A 88 10.04 1.99 8.89
C ILE A 88 10.26 1.23 10.19
N ALA A 89 11.46 0.66 10.35
CA ALA A 89 11.90 0.10 11.63
C ALA A 89 11.98 1.22 12.68
N VAL A 90 11.31 1.02 13.81
CA VAL A 90 11.44 1.91 14.97
C VAL A 90 12.62 1.40 15.78
N ASN A 91 13.82 1.88 15.43
CA ASN A 91 14.99 1.63 16.27
C ASN A 91 14.83 2.43 17.56
N ARG A 92 14.65 1.74 18.68
CA ARG A 92 15.09 2.29 19.97
C ARG A 92 16.62 2.25 19.92
N SER A 93 17.25 3.35 19.50
CA SER A 93 18.55 3.66 20.08
C SER A 93 18.32 3.68 21.58
N ALA A 94 18.87 2.70 22.31
CA ALA A 94 18.95 2.79 23.75
C ALA A 94 19.60 4.15 24.07
N PRO A 95 19.09 4.92 25.05
CA PRO A 95 19.83 6.09 25.49
C PRO A 95 21.23 5.62 25.91
N SER A 96 22.23 6.23 25.29
CA SER A 96 23.66 6.08 25.60
C SER A 96 23.95 6.40 27.06
#